data_AF-A0A939C947-F1
#
_entry.id   AF-A0A939C947-F1
#
_cell.length_a   1.000
_cell.length_b   1.000
_cell.length_c   1.000
_cell.angle_alpha   90.00
_cell.angle_beta   90.00
_cell.angle_gamma   90.00
#
_symmetry.space_group_name_H-M   'P 1'
#
loop_
_entity.id
_entity.type
_entity.pdbx_description
1 polymer ?
#
loop_
_entity_poly.entity_id
_entity_poly.type
_entity_poly.pdbx_seq_one_letter_code
_entity_poly.pdbx_strand_id
1 'polypeptide(L)' 'ACTINPARCLHLDDRKGSIQVGKDADLVVLEDNYDVLQTYCRGKAKL' A
#
# COMPACT_ATOMS: atom_id res chain seq x y z
N ALA A 1 -8.83 -1.31 -8.01
CA ALA A 1 -7.93 -0.80 -9.06
C ALA A 1 -6.78 0.09 -8.53
N CYS A 2 -6.80 0.51 -7.25
CA CYS A 2 -5.90 1.55 -6.74
C CYS A 2 -4.51 1.08 -6.25
N THR A 3 -4.15 -0.20 -6.39
CA THR A 3 -2.89 -0.75 -5.85
C THR A 3 -2.08 -1.51 -6.92
N ILE A 4 -2.46 -2.75 -7.26
CA ILE A 4 -1.66 -3.60 -8.15
C ILE A 4 -1.68 -3.16 -9.62
N ASN A 5 -2.79 -2.58 -10.08
CA ASN A 5 -2.93 -2.16 -11.48
C ASN A 5 -1.97 -1.01 -11.83
N PRO A 6 -1.90 0.11 -11.07
CA PRO A 6 -0.91 1.14 -11.33
C PRO A 6 0.53 0.65 -11.07
N ALA A 7 0.75 -0.24 -10.09
CA ALA A 7 2.08 -0.83 -9.85
C ALA A 7 2.59 -1.61 -11.08
N ARG A 8 1.74 -2.41 -11.73
CA ARG A 8 2.09 -3.13 -12.96
C ARG A 8 2.34 -2.20 -14.15
N CYS A 9 1.52 -1.16 -14.31
CA CYS A 9 1.71 -0.16 -15.38
C CYS A 9 3.06 0.58 -15.25
N LEU A 10 3.57 0.73 -14.03
CA LEU A 10 4.84 1.39 -13.74
C LEU A 10 6.01 0.40 -13.57
N HIS A 11 5.77 -0.91 -13.72
CA HIS A 11 6.75 -1.97 -13.46
C HIS A 11 7.34 -1.91 -12.02
N LEU A 12 6.51 -1.55 -11.05
CA LEU A 12 6.84 -1.48 -9.62
C LEU A 12 6.14 -2.58 -8.80
N ASP A 13 5.52 -3.54 -9.47
CA ASP A 13 4.76 -4.62 -8.83
C ASP A 13 5.64 -5.65 -8.12
N ASP A 14 6.94 -5.66 -8.42
CA ASP A 14 7.96 -6.38 -7.66
C ASP A 14 8.12 -5.84 -6.23
N ARG A 15 7.84 -4.54 -6.03
CA ARG A 15 8.03 -3.85 -4.75
C ARG A 15 6.75 -3.37 -4.09
N LYS A 16 5.66 -3.12 -4.83
CA LYS A 16 4.42 -2.50 -4.30
C LYS A 16 3.16 -3.11 -4.91
N GLY A 17 2.00 -2.70 -4.39
CA GLY A 17 0.70 -3.06 -4.95
C GLY A 17 0.10 -4.36 -4.42
N SER A 18 0.79 -5.11 -3.56
CA SER A 18 0.25 -6.23 -2.80
C SER A 18 0.94 -6.37 -1.44
N ILE A 19 0.28 -7.05 -0.49
CA ILE A 19 0.85 -7.36 0.82
C ILE A 19 1.59 -8.69 0.72
N GLN A 20 2.92 -8.66 0.69
CA GLN A 20 3.77 -9.84 0.57
C GLN A 20 5.15 -9.57 1.19
N VAL A 21 5.78 -10.62 1.72
CA VAL A 21 7.17 -10.56 2.22
C VAL A 21 8.11 -10.10 1.10
N GLY A 22 9.02 -9.16 1.42
CA GLY A 22 9.99 -8.61 0.47
C GLY A 22 9.54 -7.34 -0.26
N LYS A 23 8.26 -6.94 -0.12
CA LYS A 23 7.73 -5.69 -0.69
C LYS A 23 7.86 -4.52 0.27
N ASP A 24 7.80 -3.31 -0.26
CA ASP A 24 7.75 -2.09 0.55
C ASP A 24 6.46 -2.11 1.40
N ALA A 25 6.60 -1.83 2.70
CA ALA A 25 5.47 -1.73 3.63
C ALA A 25 4.72 -0.40 3.47
N ASP A 26 4.15 -0.19 2.27
CA ASP A 26 3.23 0.90 1.97
C ASP A 26 1.80 0.39 2.16
N LEU A 27 1.20 0.78 3.28
CA LEU A 27 -0.08 0.24 3.76
C LEU A 27 -0.99 1.40 4.19
N VAL A 28 -2.28 1.23 3.97
CA VAL A 28 -3.31 2.11 4.53
C VAL A 28 -4.27 1.24 5.33
N VAL A 29 -4.53 1.64 6.57
CA VAL A 29 -5.52 1.01 7.44
C VAL A 29 -6.79 1.83 7.34
N LEU A 30 -7.88 1.17 6.94
CA LEU A 30 -9.20 1.77 6.77
C LEU A 30 -10.18 1.15 7.76
N GLU A 31 -11.11 1.95 8.24
CA GLU A 31 -12.32 1.46 8.91
C GLU A 31 -13.33 0.91 7.88
N ASP A 32 -14.36 0.21 8.37
CA ASP A 32 -15.43 -0.36 7.52
C ASP A 32 -16.20 0.72 6.72
N ASN A 33 -16.19 1.97 7.21
CA ASN A 33 -16.74 3.15 6.56
C ASN A 33 -15.77 3.81 5.54
N TYR A 34 -14.59 3.21 5.31
CA TYR A 34 -13.49 3.72 4.49
C TYR A 34 -12.75 4.94 5.02
N ASP A 35 -12.97 5.33 6.28
CA ASP A 35 -12.18 6.37 6.91
C ASP A 35 -10.74 5.89 7.13
N VAL A 36 -9.78 6.80 6.92
CA VAL A 36 -8.35 6.49 7.08
C VAL A 36 -8.01 6.52 8.56
N LEU A 37 -7.71 5.35 9.12
CA LEU A 37 -7.25 5.22 10.49
C LEU A 37 -5.74 5.51 10.60
N GLN A 38 -4.95 5.04 9.63
CA GLN A 38 -3.49 5.19 9.64
C GLN A 38 -2.91 4.95 8.25
N THR A 39 -1.84 5.68 7.91
CA THR A 39 -1.02 5.40 6.72
C THR A 39 0.39 5.01 7.12
N TYR A 40 0.97 4.04 6.44
CA TYR A 40 2.37 3.66 6.57
C TYR A 40 3.06 3.82 5.23
N CYS A 41 4.18 4.54 5.23
CA CYS A 41 5.06 4.67 4.08
C CYS A 41 6.40 4.01 4.42
N ARG A 42 6.75 2.92 3.72
CA ARG A 42 7.95 2.11 3.96
C ARG A 42 8.10 1.71 5.43
N GLY A 43 7.00 1.30 6.05
CA GLY A 43 6.95 0.87 7.45
C GLY A 43 6.99 2.00 8.49
N LYS A 44 7.02 3.27 8.08
CA LYS A 44 6.94 4.41 8.99
C LYS A 44 5.52 4.94 9.06
N ALA A 45 4.98 5.08 10.28
CA ALA A 45 3.67 5.66 10.51
C ALA A 45 3.62 7.12 10.02
N LYS A 46 2.53 7.46 9.35
CA LYS A 46 2.18 8.78 8.82
C LYS A 46 0.70 9.00 9.08
N LEU A 47 0.41 9.93 9.99
CA LEU A 47 -0.92 10.52 10.19
C LEU A 47 -1.11 11.68 9.22
#